data_AF-A0A357HEI5-F1
#
_entry.id   AF-A0A357HEI5-F1
#
_cell.length_a   1.000
_cell.length_b   1.000
_cell.length_c   1.000
_cell.angle_alpha   90.00
_cell.angle_beta   90.00
_cell.angle_gamma   90.00
#
_symmetry.space_group_name_H-M   'P 1'
#
loop_
_entity.id
_entity.type
_entity.pdbx_description
1 polymer ?
#
loop_
_entity_poly.entity_id
_entity_poly.type
_entity_poly.pdbx_seq_one_letter_code
_entity_poly.pdbx_strand_id
1 'polypeptide(L)'
;MLKHSQQLLLRFIIVILYIGILTGQNVPIPMNHPVNDFILRILTQHKIDVIHPGIRPFTVNQILEALDKLSTDDYNLSSREESLLMRFKKEFAVLEIEHGIQGPWQSKQISTAIKNIIKPYDSKNAETKFISYHDDNLLMWADWEEIFSIDIQDTIQRAFYNDRVTISGKFTNQLSFHSKYSLFRIGYKEGHPLPEEFKQGFALIEENTDWLVWDVSEASLHFKNV
;
A
#
# COMPACT_ATOMS: atom_id res chain seq x y z
N MET A 1 -4.56 40.91 -33.47
CA MET A 1 -5.59 39.95 -32.99
C MET A 1 -5.49 38.68 -33.81
N LEU A 2 -5.18 37.54 -33.20
CA LEU A 2 -5.16 36.24 -33.89
C LEU A 2 -6.58 35.86 -34.33
N LYS A 3 -6.73 35.27 -35.52
CA LYS A 3 -8.02 34.74 -35.98
C LYS A 3 -8.48 33.62 -35.04
N HIS A 4 -9.79 33.44 -34.88
CA HIS A 4 -10.37 32.47 -33.94
C HIS A 4 -9.83 31.04 -34.13
N SER A 5 -9.58 30.64 -35.38
CA SER A 5 -8.95 29.35 -35.72
C SER A 5 -7.51 29.23 -35.22
N GLN A 6 -6.72 30.31 -35.25
CA GLN A 6 -5.35 30.33 -34.74
C GLN A 6 -5.31 30.33 -33.21
N GLN A 7 -6.32 30.91 -32.54
CA GLN A 7 -6.48 30.82 -31.09
C GLN A 7 -6.84 29.40 -30.64
N LEU A 8 -7.71 28.70 -31.38
CA LEU A 8 -8.05 27.31 -31.12
C LEU A 8 -6.83 26.38 -31.30
N LEU A 9 -6.05 26.59 -32.35
CA LEU A 9 -4.86 25.80 -32.64
C LEU A 9 -3.75 26.05 -31.60
N LEU A 10 -3.57 27.30 -31.17
CA LEU A 10 -2.67 27.64 -30.06
C LEU A 10 -3.12 26.99 -28.74
N ARG A 11 -4.42 27.00 -28.43
CA ARG A 11 -4.97 26.31 -27.25
C ARG A 11 -4.76 24.80 -27.33
N PHE A 12 -4.94 24.20 -28.51
CA PHE A 12 -4.69 22.78 -28.73
C PHE A 12 -3.20 22.43 -28.55
N ILE A 13 -2.29 23.26 -29.08
CA ILE A 13 -0.84 23.10 -28.90
C ILE A 13 -0.42 23.28 -27.44
N ILE A 14 -0.99 24.24 -26.72
CA ILE A 14 -0.74 24.43 -25.27
C ILE A 14 -1.24 23.23 -24.47
N VAL A 15 -2.43 22.70 -24.77
CA VAL A 15 -2.97 21.50 -24.13
C VAL A 15 -2.10 20.27 -24.44
N ILE A 16 -1.63 20.10 -25.68
CA ILE A 16 -0.71 19.01 -26.06
C ILE A 16 0.67 19.17 -25.40
N LEU A 17 1.20 20.40 -25.29
CA LEU A 17 2.47 20.68 -24.59
C LEU A 17 2.36 20.45 -23.08
N TYR A 18 1.18 20.67 -22.48
CA TYR A 18 0.90 20.33 -21.07
C TYR A 18 0.73 18.82 -20.86
N ILE A 19 0.22 18.09 -21.85
CA ILE A 19 0.12 16.61 -21.82
C ILE A 19 1.50 15.95 -21.99
N GLY A 20 2.47 16.64 -22.60
CA GLY A 20 3.77 16.09 -22.99
C GLY A 20 4.88 16.02 -21.93
N ILE A 21 4.69 16.51 -20.70
CA ILE A 21 5.77 16.57 -19.69
C ILE A 21 5.32 16.07 -18.32
N LEU A 22 4.79 14.85 -18.15
CA LEU A 22 4.49 14.34 -16.81
C LEU A 22 4.69 12.83 -16.67
N THR A 23 5.84 12.42 -16.13
CA THR A 23 6.10 11.07 -15.60
C THR A 23 5.61 10.92 -14.14
N GLY A 24 5.03 9.76 -13.81
CA GLY A 24 5.16 9.02 -12.53
C GLY A 24 4.49 9.47 -11.22
N GLN A 25 3.39 8.80 -10.85
CA GLN A 25 2.76 8.46 -9.54
C GLN A 25 3.53 8.77 -8.22
N ASN A 26 2.90 9.34 -7.18
CA ASN A 26 3.53 9.68 -5.88
C ASN A 26 2.63 9.33 -4.66
N VAL A 27 2.19 8.07 -4.52
CA VAL A 27 1.45 7.62 -3.32
C VAL A 27 2.42 7.44 -2.15
N PRO A 28 2.30 8.17 -1.01
CA PRO A 28 3.16 7.94 0.14
C PRO A 28 2.85 6.61 0.82
N ILE A 29 3.88 5.86 1.21
CA ILE A 29 3.75 4.61 1.97
C ILE A 29 3.81 4.92 3.47
N PRO A 30 2.94 4.36 4.31
CA PRO A 30 2.99 4.57 5.76
C PRO A 30 4.41 4.37 6.33
N MET A 31 4.87 5.28 7.19
CA MET A 31 6.25 5.29 7.68
C MET A 31 6.66 3.99 8.39
N ASN A 32 5.71 3.33 9.05
CA ASN A 32 5.89 2.04 9.73
C ASN A 32 5.86 0.82 8.80
N HIS A 33 5.67 1.01 7.49
CA HIS A 33 5.69 -0.09 6.54
C HIS A 33 7.11 -0.68 6.44
N PRO A 34 7.30 -2.01 6.54
CA PRO A 34 8.61 -2.65 6.54
C PRO A 34 9.48 -2.36 5.31
N VAL A 35 8.87 -1.98 4.19
CA VAL A 35 9.59 -1.60 2.97
C VAL A 35 10.45 -0.35 3.15
N ASN A 36 10.03 0.59 4.00
CA ASN A 36 10.79 1.81 4.27
C ASN A 36 12.14 1.49 4.94
N ASP A 37 12.13 0.57 5.91
CA ASP A 37 13.34 0.11 6.60
C ASP A 37 14.22 -0.74 5.69
N PHE A 38 13.61 -1.60 4.86
CA PHE A 38 14.33 -2.39 3.87
C PHE A 38 15.09 -1.49 2.89
N ILE A 39 14.41 -0.54 2.24
CA ILE A 39 15.03 0.39 1.30
C ILE A 39 16.07 1.26 1.99
N LEU A 40 15.81 1.76 3.21
CA LEU A 40 16.80 2.53 3.95
C LEU A 40 18.08 1.74 4.22
N ARG A 41 17.96 0.47 4.64
CA ARG A 41 19.12 -0.39 4.88
C ARG A 41 19.93 -0.58 3.59
N ILE A 42 19.28 -0.84 2.47
CA ILE A 42 19.94 -0.98 1.17
C ILE A 42 20.63 0.34 0.76
N LEU A 43 19.97 1.48 0.96
CA LEU A 43 20.55 2.82 0.73
C LEU A 43 21.82 3.03 1.58
N THR A 44 21.79 2.71 2.87
CA THR A 44 22.97 2.85 3.76
C THR A 44 24.13 1.92 3.39
N GLN A 45 23.84 0.82 2.70
CA GLN A 45 24.84 -0.09 2.15
C GLN A 45 25.42 0.40 0.81
N HIS A 46 25.02 1.59 0.32
CA HIS A 46 25.39 2.16 -0.98
C HIS A 46 25.09 1.23 -2.15
N LYS A 47 24.08 0.36 -1.98
CA LYS A 47 23.65 -0.56 -3.05
C LYS A 47 22.76 0.18 -4.05
N ILE A 48 21.99 1.18 -3.65
CA ILE A 48 21.19 2.00 -4.58
C ILE A 48 21.37 3.49 -4.25
N ASP A 49 21.34 4.35 -5.27
CA ASP A 49 21.42 5.83 -5.13
C ASP A 49 20.18 6.55 -5.68
N VAL A 50 19.10 5.81 -5.91
CA VAL A 50 17.92 6.30 -6.63
C VAL A 50 17.07 7.23 -5.76
N ILE A 51 17.15 7.09 -4.43
CA ILE A 51 16.25 7.80 -3.51
C ILE A 51 17.05 8.46 -2.39
N HIS A 52 16.80 9.74 -2.15
CA HIS A 52 17.40 10.45 -1.03
C HIS A 52 16.71 10.06 0.31
N PRO A 53 17.44 9.62 1.35
CA PRO A 53 16.85 9.15 2.62
C PRO A 53 16.04 10.19 3.39
N GLY A 54 16.26 11.47 3.11
CA GLY A 54 15.56 12.61 3.73
C GLY A 54 14.15 12.86 3.20
N ILE A 55 13.68 12.12 2.18
CA ILE A 55 12.35 12.32 1.56
C ILE A 55 11.33 11.30 2.11
N ARG A 56 11.57 10.74 3.31
CA ARG A 56 10.65 9.79 3.92
C ARG A 56 9.37 10.47 4.44
N PRO A 57 8.20 9.80 4.40
CA PRO A 57 7.98 8.45 3.89
C PRO A 57 8.15 8.32 2.37
N PHE A 58 8.69 7.19 1.90
CA PHE A 58 8.89 6.96 0.47
C PHE A 58 7.55 6.78 -0.26
N THR A 59 7.51 7.13 -1.54
CA THR A 59 6.34 6.87 -2.39
C THR A 59 6.39 5.49 -3.04
N VAL A 60 5.23 4.95 -3.44
CA VAL A 60 5.12 3.67 -4.16
C VAL A 60 6.02 3.65 -5.39
N ASN A 61 6.13 4.74 -6.14
CA ASN A 61 7.04 4.79 -7.29
C ASN A 61 8.51 4.78 -6.90
N GLN A 62 8.90 5.54 -5.89
CA GLN A 62 10.27 5.51 -5.40
C GLN A 62 10.64 4.09 -4.99
N ILE A 63 9.76 3.41 -4.25
CA ILE A 63 9.93 2.01 -3.90
C ILE A 63 10.03 1.12 -5.15
N LEU A 64 9.08 1.20 -6.10
CA LEU A 64 9.12 0.41 -7.33
C LEU A 64 10.42 0.61 -8.12
N GLU A 65 10.87 1.85 -8.28
CA GLU A 65 12.12 2.18 -8.97
C GLU A 65 13.34 1.58 -8.26
N ALA A 66 13.38 1.67 -6.92
CA ALA A 66 14.43 1.04 -6.13
C ALA A 66 14.39 -0.50 -6.22
N LEU A 67 13.21 -1.11 -6.15
CA LEU A 67 13.05 -2.56 -6.24
C LEU A 67 13.41 -3.08 -7.63
N ASP A 68 13.06 -2.35 -8.70
CA ASP A 68 13.42 -2.71 -10.07
C ASP A 68 14.91 -2.61 -10.32
N LYS A 69 15.56 -1.55 -9.82
CA LYS A 69 17.02 -1.43 -9.88
C LYS A 69 17.70 -2.58 -9.16
N LEU A 70 17.24 -2.89 -7.94
CA LEU A 70 17.74 -4.03 -7.15
C LEU A 70 17.57 -5.39 -7.83
N SER A 71 16.62 -5.53 -8.75
CA SER A 71 16.37 -6.78 -9.48
C SER A 71 17.21 -6.92 -10.75
N THR A 72 17.71 -5.81 -11.28
CA THR A 72 18.35 -5.77 -12.61
C THR A 72 19.87 -5.73 -12.50
N ASP A 73 20.37 -5.05 -11.47
CA ASP A 73 21.80 -4.90 -11.22
C ASP A 73 22.31 -6.05 -10.33
N ASP A 74 23.55 -6.49 -10.56
CA ASP A 74 24.20 -7.57 -9.80
C ASP A 74 24.64 -7.07 -8.42
N TYR A 75 23.67 -6.89 -7.54
CA TYR A 75 23.90 -6.60 -6.14
C TYR A 75 24.08 -7.91 -5.37
N ASN A 76 25.15 -7.99 -4.58
CA ASN A 76 25.36 -9.07 -3.60
C ASN A 76 24.31 -8.97 -2.47
N LEU A 77 23.08 -9.38 -2.77
CA LEU A 77 21.99 -9.52 -1.82
C LEU A 77 22.13 -10.87 -1.11
N SER A 78 21.92 -10.88 0.20
CA SER A 78 21.75 -12.15 0.90
C SER A 78 20.44 -12.82 0.47
N SER A 79 20.32 -14.14 0.61
CA SER A 79 19.09 -14.86 0.27
C SER A 79 17.84 -14.33 0.99
N ARG A 80 18.02 -13.75 2.19
CA ARG A 80 16.93 -13.07 2.91
C ARG A 80 16.55 -11.73 2.27
N GLU A 81 17.53 -10.96 1.82
CA GLU A 81 17.29 -9.68 1.11
C GLU A 81 16.64 -9.93 -0.26
N GLU A 82 17.04 -10.97 -0.98
CA GLU A 82 16.38 -11.41 -2.22
C GLU A 82 14.92 -11.82 -1.99
N SER A 83 14.65 -12.59 -0.93
CA SER A 83 13.29 -12.98 -0.57
C SER A 83 12.41 -11.77 -0.23
N LEU A 84 12.94 -10.79 0.52
CA LEU A 84 12.24 -9.54 0.84
C LEU A 84 12.03 -8.66 -0.40
N LEU A 85 13.04 -8.54 -1.26
CA LEU A 85 12.94 -7.82 -2.53
C LEU A 85 11.79 -8.37 -3.37
N MET A 86 11.74 -9.69 -3.55
CA MET A 86 10.66 -10.33 -4.31
C MET A 86 9.31 -10.09 -3.65
N ARG A 87 9.21 -10.18 -2.32
CA ARG A 87 7.98 -9.90 -1.57
C ARG A 87 7.47 -8.49 -1.84
N PHE A 88 8.31 -7.48 -1.66
CA PHE A 88 7.89 -6.09 -1.88
C PHE A 88 7.55 -5.82 -3.34
N LYS A 89 8.28 -6.39 -4.31
CA LYS A 89 7.93 -6.24 -5.73
C LYS A 89 6.51 -6.71 -6.01
N LYS A 90 6.14 -7.85 -5.46
CA LYS A 90 4.80 -8.43 -5.62
C LYS A 90 3.72 -7.61 -4.90
N GLU A 91 4.00 -7.13 -3.69
CA GLU A 91 3.09 -6.29 -2.90
C GLU A 91 2.74 -4.99 -3.65
N PHE A 92 3.75 -4.38 -4.29
CA PHE A 92 3.62 -3.15 -5.07
C PHE A 92 3.38 -3.39 -6.58
N ALA A 93 3.25 -4.65 -7.05
CA ALA A 93 2.98 -5.00 -8.45
C ALA A 93 1.52 -4.72 -8.89
N VAL A 94 0.99 -3.57 -8.49
CA VAL A 94 -0.37 -3.11 -8.77
C VAL A 94 -0.60 -2.96 -10.29
N LEU A 95 0.46 -2.76 -11.07
CA LEU A 95 0.39 -2.65 -12.53
C LEU A 95 -0.01 -3.97 -13.23
N GLU A 96 0.01 -5.11 -12.54
CA GLU A 96 -0.40 -6.41 -13.07
C GLU A 96 -1.92 -6.67 -12.94
N ILE A 97 -2.69 -5.73 -12.37
CA ILE A 97 -4.15 -5.83 -12.28
C ILE A 97 -4.76 -5.71 -13.68
N GLU A 98 -5.51 -6.73 -14.11
CA GLU A 98 -6.14 -6.75 -15.44
C GLU A 98 -7.33 -5.77 -15.51
N HIS A 99 -7.63 -5.27 -16.72
CA HIS A 99 -8.81 -4.47 -17.02
C HIS A 99 -10.11 -5.18 -16.58
N GLY A 100 -11.04 -4.39 -16.02
CA GLY A 100 -12.33 -4.83 -15.52
C GLY A 100 -12.41 -4.83 -14.00
N ILE A 101 -13.52 -5.36 -13.48
CA ILE A 101 -13.73 -5.59 -12.04
C ILE A 101 -13.26 -6.99 -11.72
N GLN A 102 -12.52 -7.13 -10.63
CA GLN A 102 -12.09 -8.39 -10.05
C GLN A 102 -12.46 -8.39 -8.56
N GLY A 103 -12.92 -9.54 -8.06
CA GLY A 103 -13.33 -9.67 -6.67
C GLY A 103 -13.70 -11.10 -6.32
N PRO A 104 -13.94 -11.41 -5.03
CA PRO A 104 -14.13 -12.76 -4.55
C PRO A 104 -15.39 -13.41 -5.12
N TRP A 105 -16.38 -12.67 -5.63
CA TRP A 105 -17.57 -13.29 -6.23
C TRP A 105 -17.32 -13.94 -7.60
N GLN A 106 -16.12 -13.76 -8.18
CA GLN A 106 -15.74 -14.45 -9.41
C GLN A 106 -15.22 -15.85 -9.08
N SER A 107 -15.86 -16.89 -9.63
CA SER A 107 -15.62 -18.30 -9.26
C SER A 107 -14.16 -18.76 -9.36
N LYS A 108 -13.39 -18.23 -10.31
CA LYS A 108 -11.95 -18.50 -10.41
C LYS A 108 -11.15 -17.84 -9.29
N GLN A 109 -11.55 -16.67 -8.82
CA GLN A 109 -10.82 -15.88 -7.83
C GLN A 109 -10.91 -16.45 -6.40
N ILE A 110 -12.04 -17.00 -5.96
CA ILE A 110 -12.12 -17.69 -4.65
C ILE A 110 -11.14 -18.85 -4.60
N SER A 111 -11.13 -19.68 -5.65
CA SER A 111 -10.27 -20.86 -5.71
C SER A 111 -8.78 -20.48 -5.71
N THR A 112 -8.44 -19.36 -6.34
CA THR A 112 -7.08 -18.81 -6.38
C THR A 112 -6.70 -18.18 -5.04
N ALA A 113 -7.59 -17.39 -4.43
CA ALA A 113 -7.38 -16.77 -3.12
C ALA A 113 -7.16 -17.83 -2.03
N ILE A 114 -8.01 -18.86 -1.95
CA ILE A 114 -7.83 -19.96 -0.99
C ILE A 114 -6.52 -20.71 -1.24
N LYS A 115 -6.18 -20.98 -2.50
CA LYS A 115 -4.89 -21.61 -2.84
C LYS A 115 -3.70 -20.73 -2.44
N ASN A 116 -3.82 -19.41 -2.58
CA ASN A 116 -2.75 -18.47 -2.24
C ASN A 116 -2.58 -18.30 -0.72
N ILE A 117 -3.63 -18.49 0.08
CA ILE A 117 -3.54 -18.50 1.55
C ILE A 117 -2.69 -19.69 2.05
N ILE A 118 -2.83 -20.85 1.41
CA ILE A 118 -2.20 -22.12 1.87
C ILE A 118 -0.84 -22.36 1.20
N LYS A 119 -0.59 -21.76 0.03
CA LYS A 119 0.68 -21.95 -0.67
C LYS A 119 1.81 -21.16 0.02
N PRO A 120 3.01 -21.76 0.17
CA PRO A 120 4.20 -20.99 0.46
C PRO A 120 4.39 -19.91 -0.61
N TYR A 121 4.93 -18.78 -0.19
CA TYR A 121 5.16 -17.60 -1.02
C TYR A 121 5.72 -17.97 -2.41
N ASP A 122 4.92 -17.72 -3.46
CA ASP A 122 5.31 -17.91 -4.86
C ASP A 122 5.60 -16.55 -5.50
N SER A 123 6.86 -16.38 -5.90
CA SER A 123 7.40 -15.15 -6.48
C SER A 123 6.97 -14.90 -7.92
N LYS A 124 6.26 -15.84 -8.56
CA LYS A 124 5.87 -15.77 -9.98
C LYS A 124 4.52 -15.08 -10.26
N ASN A 125 3.73 -14.77 -9.24
CA ASN A 125 2.37 -14.24 -9.41
C ASN A 125 2.19 -12.99 -8.54
N ALA A 126 1.52 -11.93 -9.02
CA ALA A 126 1.08 -10.80 -8.20
C ALA A 126 0.27 -11.23 -6.96
N GLU A 127 0.25 -10.39 -5.92
CA GLU A 127 -0.65 -10.61 -4.79
C GLU A 127 -2.09 -10.44 -5.24
N THR A 128 -2.95 -11.38 -4.84
CA THR A 128 -4.37 -11.29 -5.12
C THR A 128 -4.97 -10.20 -4.24
N LYS A 129 -5.50 -9.15 -4.86
CA LYS A 129 -6.26 -8.10 -4.17
C LYS A 129 -7.65 -8.61 -3.83
N PHE A 130 -8.22 -8.18 -2.70
CA PHE A 130 -9.57 -8.62 -2.32
C PHE A 130 -10.58 -8.14 -3.36
N ILE A 131 -10.55 -6.85 -3.72
CA ILE A 131 -11.30 -6.30 -4.84
C ILE A 131 -10.36 -5.42 -5.65
N SER A 132 -10.46 -5.46 -6.97
CA SER A 132 -9.78 -4.49 -7.83
C SER A 132 -10.65 -4.07 -9.01
N TYR A 133 -10.37 -2.88 -9.50
CA TYR A 133 -10.97 -2.33 -10.70
C TYR A 133 -9.91 -1.63 -11.52
N HIS A 134 -9.92 -1.89 -12.83
CA HIS A 134 -9.02 -1.24 -13.76
C HIS A 134 -9.75 -0.88 -15.05
N ASP A 135 -9.67 0.38 -15.44
CA ASP A 135 -9.98 0.85 -16.79
C ASP A 135 -8.88 1.80 -17.29
N ASP A 136 -9.09 2.41 -18.45
CA ASP A 136 -8.10 3.31 -19.08
C ASP A 136 -7.71 4.52 -18.21
N ASN A 137 -8.56 4.91 -17.26
CA ASN A 137 -8.41 6.12 -16.45
C ASN A 137 -8.30 5.83 -14.95
N LEU A 138 -8.61 4.64 -14.48
CA LEU A 138 -8.73 4.36 -13.06
C LEU A 138 -8.22 2.96 -12.76
N LEU A 139 -7.23 2.91 -11.88
CA LEU A 139 -6.77 1.68 -11.26
C LEU A 139 -7.00 1.81 -9.77
N MET A 140 -7.84 0.96 -9.21
CA MET A 140 -8.08 0.91 -7.77
C MET A 140 -8.12 -0.52 -7.26
N TRP A 141 -7.81 -0.68 -5.98
CA TRP A 141 -7.95 -1.93 -5.28
C TRP A 141 -8.33 -1.67 -3.83
N ALA A 142 -9.02 -2.64 -3.25
CA ALA A 142 -9.35 -2.67 -1.86
C ALA A 142 -8.95 -4.03 -1.29
N ASP A 143 -8.33 -4.01 -0.11
CA ASP A 143 -7.89 -5.19 0.62
C ASP A 143 -8.56 -5.20 1.99
N TRP A 144 -9.01 -6.38 2.41
CA TRP A 144 -9.50 -6.64 3.77
C TRP A 144 -8.56 -7.67 4.42
N GLU A 145 -7.93 -7.26 5.51
CA GLU A 145 -7.05 -8.10 6.32
C GLU A 145 -7.68 -8.27 7.71
N GLU A 146 -7.61 -9.49 8.26
CA GLU A 146 -7.86 -9.76 9.68
C GLU A 146 -6.60 -10.36 10.27
N ILE A 147 -6.03 -9.69 11.26
CA ILE A 147 -4.81 -10.11 11.95
C ILE A 147 -5.20 -10.54 13.35
N PHE A 148 -4.93 -11.80 13.65
CA PHE A 148 -5.04 -12.35 14.99
C PHE A 148 -3.63 -12.57 15.55
N SER A 149 -3.38 -12.04 16.75
CA SER A 149 -2.16 -12.31 17.50
C SER A 149 -2.49 -12.63 18.96
N ILE A 150 -1.57 -13.38 19.58
CA ILE A 150 -1.62 -13.65 21.01
C ILE A 150 -0.39 -12.98 21.61
N ASP A 151 -0.60 -12.00 22.48
CA ASP A 151 0.46 -11.39 23.28
C ASP A 151 0.55 -12.09 24.63
N ILE A 152 1.77 -12.45 25.01
CA ILE A 152 2.09 -13.15 26.25
C ILE A 152 3.19 -12.35 26.95
N GLN A 153 2.82 -11.63 28.01
CA GLN A 153 3.75 -10.89 28.86
C GLN A 153 3.62 -11.38 30.30
N ASP A 154 4.67 -12.00 30.82
CA ASP A 154 4.73 -12.62 32.15
C ASP A 154 3.56 -13.59 32.42
N THR A 155 2.53 -13.13 33.14
CA THR A 155 1.32 -13.88 33.52
C THR A 155 0.08 -13.48 32.73
N ILE A 156 0.20 -12.48 31.87
CA ILE A 156 -0.90 -11.92 31.07
C ILE A 156 -0.86 -12.54 29.69
N GLN A 157 -1.95 -13.20 29.30
CA GLN A 157 -2.19 -13.67 27.94
C GLN A 157 -3.38 -12.93 27.36
N ARG A 158 -3.24 -12.38 26.15
CA ARG A 158 -4.33 -11.67 25.48
C ARG A 158 -4.40 -12.01 24.01
N ALA A 159 -5.61 -12.22 23.56
CA ALA A 159 -5.94 -12.24 22.15
C ALA A 159 -6.12 -10.80 21.66
N PHE A 160 -5.42 -10.46 20.58
CA PHE A 160 -5.50 -9.19 19.89
C PHE A 160 -6.00 -9.42 18.48
N TYR A 161 -6.98 -8.63 18.07
CA TYR A 161 -7.55 -8.65 16.74
C TYR A 161 -7.36 -7.28 16.11
N ASN A 162 -6.92 -7.25 14.85
CA ASN A 162 -6.84 -6.04 14.05
C ASN A 162 -7.48 -6.31 12.69
N ASP A 163 -8.61 -5.67 12.45
CA ASP A 163 -9.27 -5.67 11.15
C ASP A 163 -8.82 -4.45 10.39
N ARG A 164 -8.32 -4.66 9.17
CA ARG A 164 -7.87 -3.57 8.32
C ARG A 164 -8.59 -3.59 7.00
N VAL A 165 -9.10 -2.43 6.62
CA VAL A 165 -9.61 -2.16 5.28
C VAL A 165 -8.72 -1.11 4.66
N THR A 166 -8.11 -1.46 3.53
CA THR A 166 -7.30 -0.53 2.75
C THR A 166 -7.96 -0.32 1.40
N ILE A 167 -8.09 0.93 0.97
CA ILE A 167 -8.57 1.30 -0.36
C ILE A 167 -7.50 2.20 -0.97
N SER A 168 -6.98 1.80 -2.11
CA SER A 168 -5.93 2.55 -2.80
C SER A 168 -6.24 2.62 -4.28
N GLY A 169 -5.76 3.67 -4.92
CA GLY A 169 -5.92 3.78 -6.35
C GLY A 169 -5.31 5.04 -6.93
N LYS A 170 -5.42 5.11 -8.24
CA LYS A 170 -5.01 6.26 -9.03
C LYS A 170 -6.03 6.52 -10.12
N PHE A 171 -6.38 7.79 -10.26
CA PHE A 171 -7.14 8.30 -11.39
C PHE A 171 -6.14 8.94 -12.35
N THR A 172 -5.89 8.26 -13.46
CA THR A 172 -4.85 8.55 -14.45
C THR A 172 -3.47 8.64 -13.77
N ASN A 173 -2.56 9.44 -14.30
CA ASN A 173 -1.29 9.78 -13.65
C ASN A 173 -1.35 11.07 -12.82
N GLN A 174 -2.55 11.65 -12.60
CA GLN A 174 -2.73 12.99 -12.03
C GLN A 174 -3.14 12.96 -10.54
N LEU A 175 -3.93 11.96 -10.15
CA LEU A 175 -4.46 11.84 -8.81
C LEU A 175 -4.21 10.44 -8.29
N SER A 176 -3.71 10.35 -7.06
CA SER A 176 -3.61 9.08 -6.36
C SER A 176 -4.16 9.21 -4.95
N PHE A 177 -4.79 8.16 -4.47
CA PHE A 177 -5.41 8.12 -3.15
C PHE A 177 -5.05 6.84 -2.43
N HIS A 178 -4.95 6.96 -1.13
CA HIS A 178 -4.79 5.84 -0.20
C HIS A 178 -5.61 6.15 1.04
N SER A 179 -6.47 5.21 1.42
CA SER A 179 -7.21 5.24 2.66
C SER A 179 -7.04 3.91 3.35
N LYS A 180 -6.82 3.96 4.65
CA LYS A 180 -6.66 2.80 5.50
C LYS A 180 -7.46 3.04 6.77
N TYR A 181 -8.34 2.10 7.06
CA TYR A 181 -9.05 2.00 8.32
C TYR A 181 -8.55 0.76 9.05
N SER A 182 -8.24 0.90 10.33
CA SER A 182 -7.85 -0.22 11.20
C SER A 182 -8.71 -0.19 12.45
N LEU A 183 -9.37 -1.31 12.74
CA LEU A 183 -10.15 -1.54 13.94
C LEU A 183 -9.42 -2.54 14.81
N PHE A 184 -9.07 -2.11 16.01
CA PHE A 184 -8.37 -2.93 16.98
C PHE A 184 -9.33 -3.38 18.07
N ARG A 185 -9.26 -4.65 18.42
CA ARG A 185 -10.13 -5.27 19.42
C ARG A 185 -9.28 -6.15 20.33
N ILE A 186 -9.41 -5.95 21.63
CA ILE A 186 -8.74 -6.78 22.64
C ILE A 186 -9.73 -7.08 23.76
N GLY A 187 -9.65 -8.28 24.31
CA GLY A 187 -10.41 -8.63 25.51
C GLY A 187 -10.05 -7.70 26.66
N TYR A 188 -11.03 -6.96 27.18
CA TYR A 188 -10.89 -6.11 28.33
C TYR A 188 -10.94 -6.96 29.60
N LYS A 189 -9.98 -6.69 30.49
CA LYS A 189 -9.96 -7.25 31.84
C LYS A 189 -9.43 -6.18 32.77
N GLU A 190 -10.05 -6.02 33.93
CA GLU A 190 -9.60 -5.02 34.89
C GLU A 190 -8.15 -5.29 35.35
N GLY A 191 -7.33 -4.24 35.47
CA GLY A 191 -5.92 -4.34 35.89
C GLY A 191 -4.91 -4.69 34.79
N HIS A 192 -5.37 -4.96 33.58
CA HIS A 192 -4.52 -5.20 32.41
C HIS A 192 -4.02 -3.87 31.80
N PRO A 193 -2.69 -3.66 31.57
CA PRO A 193 -2.19 -2.43 30.93
C PRO A 193 -2.77 -2.24 29.52
N LEU A 194 -3.04 -1.00 29.14
CA LEU A 194 -3.48 -0.65 27.79
C LEU A 194 -2.32 -0.82 26.79
N PRO A 195 -2.56 -1.37 25.58
CA PRO A 195 -1.54 -1.47 24.53
C PRO A 195 -0.96 -0.09 24.19
N GLU A 196 0.30 -0.02 23.74
CA GLU A 196 0.87 1.29 23.36
C GLU A 196 0.18 1.90 22.14
N GLU A 197 -0.31 1.07 21.21
CA GLU A 197 -1.06 1.53 20.03
C GLU A 197 -2.42 2.18 20.40
N PHE A 198 -2.88 1.99 21.64
CA PHE A 198 -4.12 2.57 22.16
C PHE A 198 -4.04 4.10 22.35
N LYS A 199 -2.83 4.68 22.47
CA LYS A 199 -2.65 6.09 22.84
C LYS A 199 -3.00 7.10 21.73
N GLN A 200 -3.55 6.65 20.59
CA GLN A 200 -3.76 7.50 19.40
C GLN A 200 -5.22 7.56 18.86
N GLY A 201 -6.20 6.88 19.49
CA GLY A 201 -7.58 6.79 18.97
C GLY A 201 -8.69 7.05 20.00
N PHE A 202 -9.95 7.07 19.54
CA PHE A 202 -11.14 7.09 20.41
C PHE A 202 -11.42 5.67 20.89
N ALA A 203 -11.47 5.49 22.21
CA ALA A 203 -11.70 4.19 22.81
C ALA A 203 -13.13 4.04 23.28
N LEU A 204 -13.73 2.90 22.95
CA LEU A 204 -15.03 2.48 23.48
C LEU A 204 -14.83 1.14 24.15
N ILE A 205 -15.22 1.06 25.43
CA ILE A 205 -15.42 -0.22 26.09
C ILE A 205 -16.79 -0.69 25.63
N GLU A 206 -16.82 -1.76 24.84
CA GLU A 206 -18.07 -2.33 24.39
C GLU A 206 -18.65 -3.23 25.49
N GLU A 207 -19.65 -2.69 26.19
CA GLU A 207 -20.26 -3.30 27.38
C GLU A 207 -20.87 -4.70 27.12
N ASN A 208 -21.15 -5.03 25.85
CA ASN A 208 -21.76 -6.31 25.47
C ASN A 208 -20.73 -7.44 25.29
N THR A 209 -19.46 -7.11 25.01
CA THR A 209 -18.41 -8.07 24.64
C THR A 209 -17.22 -8.05 25.59
N ASP A 210 -17.21 -7.12 26.56
CA ASP A 210 -16.03 -6.79 27.38
C ASP A 210 -14.81 -6.58 26.48
N TRP A 211 -14.97 -5.88 25.37
CA TRP A 211 -13.88 -5.55 24.46
C TRP A 211 -13.47 -4.11 24.62
N LEU A 212 -12.16 -3.91 24.65
CA LEU A 212 -11.57 -2.62 24.42
C LEU A 212 -11.38 -2.47 22.92
N VAL A 213 -12.10 -1.52 22.34
CA VAL A 213 -12.13 -1.27 20.90
C VAL A 213 -11.63 0.14 20.63
N TRP A 214 -10.77 0.28 19.63
CA TRP A 214 -10.35 1.58 19.11
C TRP A 214 -10.07 1.47 17.62
N ASP A 215 -10.24 2.59 16.93
CA ASP A 215 -9.99 2.68 15.50
C ASP A 215 -8.96 3.74 15.16
N VAL A 216 -8.26 3.51 14.05
CA VAL A 216 -7.34 4.46 13.44
C VAL A 216 -7.69 4.55 11.97
N SER A 217 -7.93 5.78 11.51
CA SER A 217 -8.19 6.09 10.10
C SER A 217 -7.09 6.99 9.57
N GLU A 218 -6.50 6.58 8.45
CA GLU A 218 -5.52 7.33 7.70
C GLU A 218 -6.04 7.51 6.28
N ALA A 219 -5.96 8.74 5.77
CA ALA A 219 -6.29 9.02 4.38
C ALA A 219 -5.27 9.99 3.82
N SER A 220 -4.84 9.73 2.60
CA SER A 220 -4.00 10.62 1.84
C SER A 220 -4.56 10.74 0.42
N LEU A 221 -4.55 11.98 -0.05
CA LEU A 221 -4.93 12.34 -1.39
C LEU A 221 -3.78 13.16 -1.95
N HIS A 222 -3.19 12.69 -3.04
CA HIS A 222 -2.09 13.37 -3.69
C HIS A 222 -2.53 13.83 -5.07
N PHE A 223 -2.56 15.15 -5.24
CA PHE A 223 -2.68 15.79 -6.53
C PHE A 223 -1.28 16.16 -7.01
N LYS A 224 -0.95 15.80 -8.24
CA LYS A 224 0.27 16.31 -8.87
C LYS A 224 0.05 17.79 -9.22
N ASN A 225 0.54 18.70 -8.37
CA ASN A 225 0.63 20.12 -8.72
C ASN A 225 1.58 20.29 -9.92
N VAL A 226 1.16 21.13 -10.87
CA VAL A 226 1.84 21.48 -12.12
C VAL A 226 3.20 22.09 -11.88
#